data_AF-A0A327TTR3-F1
#
_entry.id   AF-A0A327TTR3-F1
#
_cell.length_a   1.000
_cell.length_b   1.000
_cell.length_c   1.000
_cell.angle_alpha   90.00
_cell.angle_beta   90.00
_cell.angle_gamma   90.00
#
_symmetry.space_group_name_H-M   'P 1'
#
loop_
_entity.id
_entity.type
_entity.pdbx_description
1 polymer ?
#
loop_
_entity_poly.entity_id
_entity_poly.type
_entity_poly.pdbx_seq_one_letter_code
_entity_poly.pdbx_strand_id
1 'polypeptide(L)'
;MVEQAYVQPTDVTNPTVANLQARIATAIDNNPAPGTGTVLNRVKFWLQLPKASMFHSGMVDADCDPRSKGVGSALSAPAARYDSADLSAPGDVAAKWAGISSALHGDRAVTLKGPTDHVGGEKSLFKQDNGSGFHVIVLLATGNDSGPGGRPFFLVFDPDVSATDAARRAWVTKKTNGDTVAKVSALTEAEAIAQIKLMLLGAQGDVFGPLIRKYYFDTAAGFPAILRVGTGD
;
A
#
# COMPACT_ATOMS: atom_id res chain seq x y z
N MET A 1 -9.48 -13.00 8.57
CA MET A 1 -9.64 -12.19 7.33
C MET A 1 -9.59 -10.73 7.73
N VAL A 2 -8.82 -9.90 7.03
CA VAL A 2 -8.79 -8.45 7.29
C VAL A 2 -9.83 -7.77 6.41
N GLU A 3 -10.78 -7.08 7.02
CA GLU A 3 -11.80 -6.30 6.30
C GLU A 3 -11.20 -5.00 5.79
N GLN A 4 -11.60 -4.59 4.58
CA GLN A 4 -11.16 -3.35 3.93
C GLN A 4 -12.34 -2.47 3.53
N ALA A 5 -12.20 -1.15 3.66
CA ALA A 5 -13.20 -0.18 3.24
C ALA A 5 -12.58 1.11 2.68
N TYR A 6 -13.35 1.86 1.90
CA TYR A 6 -12.95 3.19 1.46
C TYR A 6 -13.04 4.19 2.60
N VAL A 7 -12.07 5.10 2.66
CA VAL A 7 -12.10 6.24 3.57
C VAL A 7 -13.29 7.14 3.22
N GLN A 8 -14.07 7.49 4.23
CA GLN A 8 -15.23 8.37 4.11
C GLN A 8 -14.88 9.78 4.58
N PRO A 9 -15.56 10.83 4.08
CA PRO A 9 -15.31 12.20 4.52
C PRO A 9 -15.51 12.45 6.02
N THR A 10 -16.32 11.61 6.69
CA THR A 10 -16.57 11.70 8.13
C THR A 10 -15.50 11.00 8.98
N ASP A 11 -14.63 10.20 8.38
CA ASP A 11 -13.62 9.45 9.11
C ASP A 11 -12.56 10.39 9.69
N VAL A 12 -12.10 10.07 10.89
CA VAL A 12 -11.09 10.87 11.60
C VAL A 12 -9.83 10.04 11.75
N THR A 13 -8.70 10.59 11.30
CA THR A 13 -7.39 9.94 11.38
C THR A 13 -6.42 10.76 12.23
N ASN A 14 -5.42 10.07 12.79
CA ASN A 14 -4.23 10.68 13.38
C ASN A 14 -2.99 10.04 12.73
N PRO A 15 -2.22 10.79 11.91
CA PRO A 15 -2.37 12.21 11.55
C PRO A 15 -3.65 12.52 10.75
N THR A 16 -4.08 13.78 10.67
CA THR A 16 -5.33 14.15 9.98
C THR A 16 -5.28 13.83 8.49
N VAL A 17 -6.44 13.58 7.88
CA VAL A 17 -6.58 13.35 6.43
C VAL A 17 -5.90 14.44 5.62
N ALA A 18 -6.14 15.72 5.96
CA ALA A 18 -5.52 16.84 5.26
C ALA A 18 -3.99 16.84 5.33
N ASN A 19 -3.43 16.54 6.51
CA ASN A 19 -1.98 16.43 6.69
C ASN A 19 -1.39 15.27 5.88
N LEU A 20 -2.09 14.13 5.84
CA LEU A 20 -1.70 12.96 5.07
C LEU A 20 -1.74 13.24 3.56
N GLN A 21 -2.82 13.85 3.06
CA GLN A 21 -2.94 14.24 1.65
C GLN A 21 -1.82 15.20 1.24
N ALA A 22 -1.55 16.23 2.04
CA ALA A 22 -0.47 17.18 1.80
C ALA A 22 0.90 16.47 1.77
N ARG A 23 1.16 15.61 2.77
CA ARG A 23 2.40 14.83 2.84
C ARG A 23 2.60 13.93 1.63
N ILE A 24 1.56 13.18 1.25
CA ILE A 24 1.61 12.27 0.09
C ILE A 24 1.83 13.08 -1.19
N ALA A 25 1.12 14.19 -1.39
CA ALA A 25 1.31 15.05 -2.56
C ALA A 25 2.75 15.56 -2.66
N THR A 26 3.30 16.10 -1.57
CA THR A 26 4.70 16.54 -1.50
C THR A 26 5.68 15.39 -1.71
N ALA A 27 5.40 14.21 -1.17
CA ALA A 27 6.27 13.05 -1.33
C ALA A 27 6.31 12.59 -2.79
N ILE A 28 5.16 12.53 -3.48
CA ILE A 28 5.06 12.17 -4.90
C ILE A 28 5.87 13.14 -5.76
N ASP A 29 5.76 14.44 -5.50
CA ASP A 29 6.47 15.47 -6.26
C ASP A 29 7.99 15.38 -6.07
N ASN A 30 8.44 14.86 -4.93
CA ASN A 30 9.86 14.79 -4.56
C ASN A 30 10.51 13.41 -4.70
N ASN A 31 9.74 12.34 -4.96
CA ASN A 31 10.27 10.96 -4.93
C ASN A 31 9.87 10.12 -6.16
N PRO A 32 10.86 9.55 -6.87
CA PRO A 32 12.27 9.96 -6.87
C PRO A 32 12.42 11.46 -7.17
N ALA A 33 13.57 12.06 -6.87
CA ALA A 33 13.77 13.49 -7.09
C ALA A 33 13.46 13.86 -8.56
N PRO A 34 12.78 15.00 -8.84
CA PRO A 34 12.54 15.47 -10.20
C PRO A 34 13.79 15.43 -11.07
N GLY A 35 13.65 14.95 -12.32
CA GLY A 35 14.78 14.81 -13.24
C GLY A 35 15.74 13.64 -12.96
N THR A 36 15.44 12.76 -12.00
CA THR A 36 16.25 11.55 -11.74
C THR A 36 15.56 10.28 -12.24
N GLY A 37 16.35 9.39 -12.84
CA GLY A 37 15.86 8.10 -13.33
C GLY A 37 14.93 8.21 -14.55
N THR A 38 14.21 7.13 -14.83
CA THR A 38 13.21 7.08 -15.92
C THR A 38 11.80 7.30 -15.38
N VAL A 39 10.85 7.63 -16.26
CA VAL A 39 9.41 7.63 -15.93
C VAL A 39 8.98 6.29 -15.33
N LEU A 40 9.51 5.18 -15.85
CA LEU A 40 9.25 3.86 -15.31
C LEU A 40 9.78 3.70 -13.87
N ASN A 41 10.97 4.22 -13.57
CA ASN A 41 11.52 4.18 -12.21
C ASN A 41 10.64 4.97 -11.24
N ARG A 42 10.13 6.15 -11.64
CA ARG A 42 9.20 6.94 -10.84
C ARG A 42 7.91 6.18 -10.56
N VAL A 43 7.30 5.59 -11.58
CA VAL A 43 6.06 4.81 -11.38
C VAL A 43 6.32 3.58 -10.52
N LYS A 44 7.40 2.81 -10.76
CA LYS A 44 7.75 1.62 -9.98
C LYS A 44 8.15 1.91 -8.54
N PHE A 45 8.61 3.12 -8.24
CA PHE A 45 8.87 3.54 -6.87
C PHE A 45 7.57 3.54 -6.05
N TRP A 46 6.47 4.01 -6.63
CA TRP A 46 5.19 4.11 -5.94
C TRP A 46 4.31 2.88 -6.12
N LEU A 47 4.24 2.35 -7.34
CA LEU A 47 3.23 1.39 -7.76
C LEU A 47 3.84 0.03 -8.05
N GLN A 48 3.18 -1.00 -7.55
CA GLN A 48 3.43 -2.39 -7.90
C GLN A 48 2.66 -2.72 -9.17
N LEU A 49 3.41 -2.89 -10.27
CA LEU A 49 2.86 -3.05 -11.60
C LEU A 49 2.84 -4.52 -12.03
N PRO A 50 1.69 -5.11 -12.37
CA PRO A 50 1.66 -6.44 -13.00
C PRO A 50 2.34 -6.39 -14.38
N LYS A 51 2.93 -7.51 -14.81
CA LYS A 51 3.40 -7.74 -16.20
C LYS A 51 2.30 -8.41 -17.03
N ALA A 52 2.35 -8.27 -18.36
CA ALA A 52 1.31 -8.76 -19.28
C ALA A 52 0.93 -10.23 -19.01
N SER A 53 1.96 -11.05 -18.82
CA SER A 53 1.81 -12.46 -18.46
C SER A 53 1.11 -12.70 -17.11
N MET A 54 1.20 -11.77 -16.17
CA MET A 54 0.64 -11.92 -14.82
C MET A 54 -0.88 -11.78 -14.76
N PHE A 55 -1.52 -11.22 -15.79
CA PHE A 55 -2.98 -11.30 -15.91
C PHE A 55 -3.47 -12.74 -16.11
N HIS A 56 -2.57 -13.68 -16.41
CA HIS A 56 -2.90 -15.06 -16.72
C HIS A 56 -2.07 -16.11 -15.96
N SER A 57 -0.91 -15.76 -15.38
CA SER A 57 0.01 -16.76 -14.80
C SER A 57 0.45 -16.55 -13.34
N GLY A 58 0.14 -15.39 -12.72
CA GLY A 58 0.70 -15.01 -11.42
C GLY A 58 2.23 -14.87 -11.41
N MET A 59 2.80 -13.95 -10.63
CA MET A 59 4.26 -13.90 -10.38
C MET A 59 4.57 -13.23 -9.04
N VAL A 60 5.75 -13.56 -8.50
CA VAL A 60 6.36 -12.90 -7.34
C VAL A 60 7.03 -11.61 -7.80
N ASP A 61 6.72 -10.49 -7.14
CA ASP A 61 7.43 -9.23 -7.33
C ASP A 61 8.63 -9.14 -6.37
N ALA A 62 9.83 -9.31 -6.91
CA ALA A 62 11.07 -9.21 -6.14
C ALA A 62 11.28 -7.81 -5.52
N ASP A 63 10.65 -6.77 -6.06
CA ASP A 63 10.80 -5.40 -5.61
C ASP A 63 9.73 -4.99 -4.57
N CYS A 64 8.81 -5.87 -4.18
CA CYS A 64 7.70 -5.55 -3.28
C CYS A 64 8.19 -4.98 -1.91
N ASP A 65 9.18 -5.61 -1.30
CA ASP A 65 9.76 -5.17 -0.02
C ASP A 65 10.65 -3.91 -0.17
N PRO A 66 11.64 -3.87 -1.09
CA PRO A 66 12.41 -2.64 -1.34
C PRO A 66 11.54 -1.42 -1.69
N ARG A 67 10.49 -1.61 -2.52
CA ARG A 67 9.54 -0.55 -2.89
C ARG A 67 8.83 0.00 -1.66
N SER A 68 8.22 -0.88 -0.87
CA SER A 68 7.46 -0.48 0.31
C SER A 68 8.33 0.23 1.35
N LYS A 69 9.61 -0.15 1.47
CA LYS A 69 10.58 0.58 2.28
C LYS A 69 10.92 1.96 1.74
N GLY A 70 11.10 2.09 0.42
CA GLY A 70 11.30 3.38 -0.24
C GLY A 70 10.12 4.33 -0.03
N VAL A 71 8.90 3.84 -0.33
CA VAL A 71 7.64 4.55 -0.09
C VAL A 71 7.46 4.93 1.37
N GLY A 72 7.60 3.97 2.29
CA GLY A 72 7.45 4.22 3.71
C GLY A 72 8.42 5.28 4.22
N SER A 73 9.64 5.32 3.66
CA SER A 73 10.61 6.38 3.98
C SER A 73 10.17 7.74 3.43
N ALA A 74 9.67 7.80 2.20
CA ALA A 74 9.16 9.03 1.59
C ALA A 74 7.89 9.58 2.28
N LEU A 75 7.10 8.71 2.92
CA LEU A 75 5.86 9.07 3.62
C LEU A 75 6.02 9.31 5.13
N SER A 76 7.24 9.17 5.66
CA SER A 76 7.54 9.47 7.07
C SER A 76 7.98 10.93 7.21
N ALA A 77 7.38 11.69 8.12
CA ALA A 77 7.88 13.02 8.47
C ALA A 77 9.07 12.89 9.43
N PRO A 78 9.99 13.87 9.47
CA PRO A 78 11.45 13.78 9.24
C PRO A 78 12.25 12.62 9.88
N ALA A 79 11.64 11.81 10.74
CA ALA A 79 12.13 10.52 11.19
C ALA A 79 12.07 9.48 10.06
N ALA A 80 12.96 8.49 10.15
CA ALA A 80 12.92 7.32 9.27
C ALA A 80 11.64 6.51 9.48
N ARG A 81 11.23 5.76 8.45
CA ARG A 81 10.16 4.76 8.56
C ARG A 81 10.37 3.84 9.76
N TYR A 82 9.31 3.22 10.23
CA TYR A 82 9.39 2.16 11.21
C TYR A 82 9.21 0.80 10.53
N ASP A 83 10.23 -0.04 10.59
CA ASP A 83 10.10 -1.43 10.15
C ASP A 83 9.53 -2.23 11.33
N SER A 84 8.28 -2.69 11.20
CA SER A 84 7.64 -3.45 12.28
C SER A 84 8.32 -4.80 12.48
N ALA A 85 8.38 -5.27 13.73
CA ALA A 85 8.72 -6.66 14.01
C ALA A 85 7.74 -7.61 13.29
N ASP A 86 8.20 -8.82 12.97
CA ASP A 86 7.34 -9.88 12.42
C ASP A 86 6.15 -10.13 13.37
N LEU A 87 4.95 -9.77 12.92
CA LEU A 87 3.74 -9.89 13.72
C LEU A 87 3.31 -11.35 13.92
N SER A 88 3.84 -12.28 13.12
CA SER A 88 3.59 -13.72 13.25
C SER A 88 4.56 -14.41 14.23
N ALA A 89 5.70 -13.79 14.53
CA ALA A 89 6.69 -14.37 15.44
C ALA A 89 6.14 -14.45 16.88
N PRO A 90 6.56 -15.42 17.71
CA PRO A 90 6.18 -15.49 19.13
C PRO A 90 6.49 -14.18 19.87
N GLY A 91 5.63 -13.81 20.83
CA GLY A 91 5.81 -12.61 21.65
C GLY A 91 4.50 -11.91 21.99
N ASP A 92 4.61 -10.75 22.65
CA ASP A 92 3.46 -9.93 23.02
C ASP A 92 2.90 -9.19 21.80
N VAL A 93 1.81 -9.71 21.27
CA VAL A 93 1.06 -9.16 20.13
C VAL A 93 0.57 -7.74 20.42
N ALA A 94 0.07 -7.49 21.63
CA ALA A 94 -0.43 -6.18 22.02
C ALA A 94 0.70 -5.15 22.04
N ALA A 95 1.88 -5.53 22.56
CA ALA A 95 3.06 -4.66 22.54
C ALA A 95 3.53 -4.34 21.10
N LYS A 96 3.48 -5.30 20.17
CA LYS A 96 3.82 -5.07 18.75
C LYS A 96 2.88 -4.06 18.11
N TRP A 97 1.56 -4.23 18.28
CA TRP A 97 0.57 -3.29 17.75
C TRP A 97 0.63 -1.91 18.42
N ALA A 98 0.96 -1.85 19.71
CA ALA A 98 1.23 -0.60 20.41
C ALA A 98 2.45 0.13 19.81
N GLY A 99 3.53 -0.60 19.50
CA GLY A 99 4.70 -0.06 18.81
C GLY A 99 4.38 0.50 17.43
N ILE A 100 3.58 -0.24 16.64
CA ILE A 100 3.07 0.23 15.34
C ILE A 100 2.26 1.52 15.51
N SER A 101 1.30 1.53 16.43
CA SER A 101 0.44 2.70 16.66
C SER A 101 1.24 3.92 17.10
N SER A 102 2.21 3.72 18.00
CA SER A 102 3.13 4.77 18.46
C SER A 102 3.97 5.33 17.31
N ALA A 103 4.47 4.49 16.40
CA ALA A 103 5.20 4.94 15.23
C ALA A 103 4.32 5.78 14.30
N LEU A 104 3.09 5.33 14.03
CA LEU A 104 2.13 6.06 13.18
C LEU A 104 1.74 7.42 13.79
N HIS A 105 1.50 7.49 15.10
CA HIS A 105 1.24 8.75 15.82
C HIS A 105 2.47 9.67 15.86
N GLY A 106 3.66 9.11 15.75
CA GLY A 106 4.92 9.84 15.57
C GLY A 106 5.22 10.20 14.12
N ASP A 107 4.23 10.17 13.23
CA ASP A 107 4.35 10.50 11.80
C ASP A 107 5.27 9.57 10.99
N ARG A 108 5.54 8.36 11.48
CA ARG A 108 6.37 7.37 10.80
C ARG A 108 5.49 6.32 10.14
N ALA A 109 5.59 6.20 8.82
CA ALA A 109 4.93 5.12 8.10
C ALA A 109 5.53 3.77 8.52
N VAL A 110 4.68 2.74 8.52
CA VAL A 110 5.06 1.38 8.93
C VAL A 110 4.93 0.43 7.77
N THR A 111 5.99 -0.31 7.45
CA THR A 111 5.93 -1.41 6.47
C THR A 111 5.42 -2.67 7.14
N LEU A 112 4.35 -3.26 6.59
CA LEU A 112 3.82 -4.53 7.08
C LEU A 112 3.90 -5.59 5.98
N LYS A 113 4.69 -6.64 6.25
CA LYS A 113 4.88 -7.79 5.36
C LYS A 113 4.04 -8.97 5.85
N GLY A 114 3.37 -9.64 4.92
CA GLY A 114 2.71 -10.91 5.22
C GLY A 114 2.36 -11.70 3.95
N PRO A 115 1.65 -12.83 4.09
CA PRO A 115 1.23 -13.65 2.95
C PRO A 115 0.35 -12.88 1.95
N THR A 116 0.50 -13.14 0.64
CA THR A 116 -0.26 -12.43 -0.42
C THR A 116 -1.77 -12.61 -0.33
N ASP A 117 -2.24 -13.75 0.16
CA ASP A 117 -3.64 -14.08 0.40
C ASP A 117 -4.22 -13.40 1.65
N HIS A 118 -3.36 -12.99 2.58
CA HIS A 118 -3.75 -12.31 3.82
C HIS A 118 -3.67 -10.77 3.72
N VAL A 119 -2.65 -10.27 3.03
CA VAL A 119 -2.30 -8.84 2.99
C VAL A 119 -2.64 -8.21 1.65
N GLY A 120 -2.59 -8.98 0.57
CA GLY A 120 -2.93 -8.51 -0.77
C GLY A 120 -4.43 -8.29 -0.93
N GLY A 121 -4.79 -7.28 -1.73
CA GLY A 121 -6.18 -7.02 -2.08
C GLY A 121 -6.89 -8.21 -2.71
N GLU A 122 -8.21 -8.26 -2.60
CA GLU A 122 -9.05 -9.38 -3.05
C GLU A 122 -8.79 -9.81 -4.51
N LYS A 123 -8.44 -8.87 -5.40
CA LYS A 123 -8.17 -9.08 -6.84
C LYS A 123 -6.68 -9.09 -7.21
N SER A 124 -5.78 -9.04 -6.21
CA SER A 124 -4.34 -8.96 -6.46
C SER A 124 -3.84 -10.06 -7.40
N LEU A 125 -3.15 -9.65 -8.47
CA LEU A 125 -2.50 -10.56 -9.43
C LEU A 125 -1.14 -11.09 -8.95
N PHE A 126 -0.72 -10.67 -7.75
CA PHE A 126 0.49 -11.14 -7.10
C PHE A 126 0.21 -12.29 -6.11
N LYS A 127 -1.07 -12.61 -5.89
CA LYS A 127 -1.48 -13.82 -5.17
C LYS A 127 -0.96 -15.05 -5.90
N GLN A 128 -0.35 -15.94 -5.14
CA GLN A 128 0.10 -17.23 -5.62
C GLN A 128 -0.92 -18.28 -5.20
N ASP A 129 -1.34 -19.13 -6.14
CA ASP A 129 -2.32 -20.19 -5.88
C ASP A 129 -1.81 -21.24 -4.86
N ASN A 130 -0.49 -21.34 -4.70
CA ASN A 130 0.17 -22.22 -3.72
C ASN A 130 0.45 -21.54 -2.36
N GLY A 131 0.03 -20.29 -2.16
CA GLY A 131 0.27 -19.53 -0.94
C GLY A 131 1.73 -19.14 -0.67
N SER A 132 2.67 -19.38 -1.60
CA SER A 132 4.11 -19.19 -1.36
C SER A 132 4.61 -17.75 -1.52
N GLY A 133 3.71 -16.78 -1.72
CA GLY A 133 4.03 -15.37 -1.95
C GLY A 133 3.93 -14.51 -0.69
N PHE A 134 4.69 -13.41 -0.65
CA PHE A 134 4.49 -12.34 0.32
C PHE A 134 4.06 -11.04 -0.38
N HIS A 135 3.31 -10.22 0.35
CA HIS A 135 2.95 -8.86 -0.03
C HIS A 135 3.37 -7.90 1.08
N VAL A 136 3.62 -6.66 0.71
CA VAL A 136 4.00 -5.60 1.66
C VAL A 136 3.09 -4.41 1.43
N ILE A 137 2.47 -3.95 2.52
CA ILE A 137 1.65 -2.73 2.56
C ILE A 137 2.31 -1.69 3.45
N VAL A 138 1.89 -0.44 3.31
CA VAL A 138 2.40 0.68 4.11
C VAL A 138 1.27 1.27 4.94
N LEU A 139 1.34 1.13 6.27
CA LEU A 139 0.42 1.79 7.19
C LEU A 139 0.83 3.25 7.32
N LEU A 140 -0.14 4.15 7.23
CA LEU A 140 0.04 5.60 7.19
C LEU A 140 -0.46 6.29 8.44
N ALA A 141 -1.55 5.79 9.03
CA ALA A 141 -2.20 6.39 10.19
C ALA A 141 -3.09 5.37 10.91
N THR A 142 -3.56 5.77 12.08
CA THR A 142 -4.73 5.15 12.74
C THR A 142 -5.93 6.07 12.60
N GLY A 143 -7.15 5.55 12.67
CA GLY A 143 -8.36 6.35 12.64
C GLY A 143 -9.58 5.62 13.18
N ASN A 144 -10.69 6.33 13.27
CA ASN A 144 -11.98 5.78 13.68
C ASN A 144 -13.07 6.18 12.68
N ASP A 145 -13.96 5.23 12.39
CA ASP A 145 -15.13 5.47 11.53
C ASP A 145 -16.00 6.59 12.10
N SER A 146 -16.19 7.68 11.35
CA SER A 146 -17.01 8.81 11.79
C SER A 146 -16.61 9.44 13.15
N GLY A 147 -15.36 9.29 13.60
CA GLY A 147 -14.82 9.97 14.79
C GLY A 147 -14.77 9.15 16.09
N PRO A 148 -14.58 9.80 17.26
CA PRO A 148 -14.46 9.12 18.55
C PRO A 148 -15.64 8.20 18.86
N GLY A 149 -15.36 6.97 19.30
CA GLY A 149 -16.39 5.94 19.54
C GLY A 149 -16.75 5.11 18.29
N GLY A 150 -16.30 5.55 17.11
CA GLY A 150 -16.33 4.76 15.89
C GLY A 150 -15.42 3.54 15.93
N ARG A 151 -15.64 2.61 14.99
CA ARG A 151 -14.79 1.42 14.86
C ARG A 151 -13.36 1.85 14.49
N PRO A 152 -12.33 1.40 15.23
CA PRO A 152 -10.95 1.75 14.93
C PRO A 152 -10.49 1.04 13.66
N PHE A 153 -9.68 1.73 12.87
CA PHE A 153 -9.06 1.23 11.65
C PHE A 153 -7.62 1.72 11.52
N PHE A 154 -6.87 1.05 10.65
CA PHE A 154 -5.58 1.53 10.15
C PHE A 154 -5.75 2.04 8.73
N LEU A 155 -5.18 3.20 8.44
CA LEU A 155 -5.11 3.71 7.08
C LEU A 155 -3.90 3.09 6.40
N VAL A 156 -4.12 2.42 5.28
CA VAL A 156 -3.11 1.60 4.61
C VAL A 156 -3.04 1.99 3.14
N PHE A 157 -1.81 2.16 2.65
CA PHE A 157 -1.48 2.18 1.23
C PHE A 157 -1.04 0.78 0.76
N ASP A 158 -1.77 0.24 -0.21
CA ASP A 158 -1.40 -0.96 -0.96
C ASP A 158 -0.85 -0.55 -2.34
N PRO A 159 0.45 -0.73 -2.62
CA PRO A 159 1.04 -0.36 -3.92
C PRO A 159 0.48 -1.12 -5.12
N ASP A 160 -0.23 -2.24 -4.91
CA ASP A 160 -0.73 -3.10 -5.98
C ASP A 160 -1.88 -2.46 -6.76
N VAL A 161 -1.58 -2.04 -8.00
CA VAL A 161 -2.57 -1.46 -8.92
C VAL A 161 -3.65 -2.45 -9.35
N SER A 162 -3.48 -3.74 -9.07
CA SER A 162 -4.44 -4.81 -9.32
C SER A 162 -5.18 -5.27 -8.06
N ALA A 163 -4.88 -4.72 -6.88
CA ALA A 163 -5.45 -5.15 -5.59
C ALA A 163 -6.98 -5.22 -5.59
N THR A 164 -7.64 -4.33 -6.33
CA THR A 164 -9.10 -4.26 -6.48
C THR A 164 -9.52 -3.88 -7.89
N ASP A 165 -10.80 -4.08 -8.21
CA ASP A 165 -11.36 -3.64 -9.50
C ASP A 165 -11.28 -2.13 -9.71
N ALA A 166 -11.46 -1.34 -8.65
CA ALA A 166 -11.35 0.12 -8.74
C ALA A 166 -9.91 0.57 -9.01
N ALA A 167 -8.93 -0.02 -8.32
CA ALA A 167 -7.51 0.22 -8.59
C ALA A 167 -7.16 -0.15 -10.02
N ARG A 168 -7.60 -1.32 -10.48
CA ARG A 168 -7.38 -1.79 -11.83
C ARG A 168 -8.01 -0.86 -12.87
N ARG A 169 -9.25 -0.41 -12.67
CA ARG A 169 -9.91 0.54 -13.57
C ARG A 169 -9.23 1.91 -13.60
N ALA A 170 -8.81 2.42 -12.44
CA ALA A 170 -8.10 3.70 -12.37
C ALA A 170 -6.73 3.63 -13.03
N TRP A 171 -6.06 2.47 -12.94
CA TRP A 171 -4.78 2.23 -13.60
C TRP A 171 -4.92 2.04 -15.11
N VAL A 172 -5.96 1.32 -15.56
CA VAL A 172 -6.22 1.04 -16.98
C VAL A 172 -6.89 2.26 -17.64
N THR A 173 -6.09 3.03 -18.38
CA THR A 173 -6.47 4.18 -19.20
C THR A 173 -6.21 3.86 -20.68
N LYS A 174 -6.60 4.75 -21.61
CA LYS A 174 -6.22 4.63 -23.03
C LYS A 174 -4.69 4.51 -23.23
N LYS A 175 -3.87 5.05 -22.32
CA LYS A 175 -2.40 5.03 -22.38
C LYS A 175 -1.77 3.78 -21.76
N THR A 176 -2.52 3.06 -20.93
CA THR A 176 -2.12 1.79 -20.31
C THR A 176 -2.99 0.62 -20.79
N ASN A 177 -3.80 0.86 -21.84
CA ASN A 177 -4.83 -0.06 -22.29
C ASN A 177 -4.20 -1.39 -22.74
N GLY A 178 -4.63 -2.47 -22.10
CA GLY A 178 -4.25 -3.83 -22.44
C GLY A 178 -2.95 -4.37 -21.84
N ASP A 179 -1.92 -3.58 -21.52
CA ASP A 179 -0.62 -4.13 -21.09
C ASP A 179 0.31 -3.13 -20.36
N THR A 180 0.46 -3.33 -19.05
CA THR A 180 1.69 -3.49 -18.23
C THR A 180 2.93 -2.61 -18.46
N VAL A 181 3.94 -2.77 -17.59
CA VAL A 181 5.23 -2.04 -17.52
C VAL A 181 5.78 -1.50 -18.85
N ALA A 182 5.57 -2.21 -19.97
CA ALA A 182 6.01 -1.84 -21.31
C ALA A 182 5.39 -0.54 -21.87
N LYS A 183 4.19 -0.12 -21.45
CA LYS A 183 3.56 1.14 -21.92
C LYS A 183 3.76 2.32 -20.98
N VAL A 184 4.25 2.07 -19.76
CA VAL A 184 4.57 3.14 -18.79
C VAL A 184 5.69 4.04 -19.30
N SER A 185 6.60 3.51 -20.11
CA SER A 185 7.65 4.29 -20.78
C SER A 185 7.11 5.32 -21.78
N ALA A 186 5.86 5.18 -22.24
CA ALA A 186 5.22 6.13 -23.15
C ALA A 186 4.60 7.34 -22.43
N LEU A 187 4.51 7.30 -21.09
CA LEU A 187 4.03 8.44 -20.31
C LEU A 187 5.10 9.53 -20.27
N THR A 188 4.67 10.79 -20.31
CA THR A 188 5.54 11.90 -19.88
C THR A 188 5.68 11.91 -18.35
N GLU A 189 6.67 12.63 -17.82
CA GLU A 189 6.82 12.75 -16.35
C GLU A 189 5.58 13.38 -15.70
N ALA A 190 5.01 14.41 -16.31
CA ALA A 190 3.77 15.03 -15.83
C ALA A 190 2.59 14.05 -15.81
N GLU A 191 2.47 13.20 -16.84
CA GLU A 191 1.43 12.17 -16.89
C GLU A 191 1.63 11.08 -15.84
N ALA A 192 2.87 10.66 -15.60
CA ALA A 192 3.19 9.72 -14.55
C ALA A 192 2.88 10.27 -13.16
N ILE A 193 3.24 11.53 -12.88
CA ILE A 193 2.91 12.20 -11.61
C ILE A 193 1.38 12.30 -11.46
N ALA A 194 0.66 12.72 -12.50
CA ALA A 194 -0.79 12.80 -12.46
C ALA A 194 -1.43 11.44 -12.19
N GLN A 195 -0.92 10.37 -12.81
CA GLN A 195 -1.41 9.01 -12.59
C GLN A 195 -1.12 8.52 -11.16
N ILE A 196 0.08 8.76 -10.62
CA ILE A 196 0.41 8.38 -9.24
C ILE A 196 -0.48 9.14 -8.25
N LYS A 197 -0.67 10.46 -8.45
CA LYS A 197 -1.60 11.26 -7.63
C LYS A 197 -3.02 10.73 -7.71
N LEU A 198 -3.52 10.38 -8.90
CA LEU A 198 -4.85 9.77 -9.03
C LEU A 198 -4.97 8.46 -8.24
N MET A 199 -3.95 7.59 -8.29
CA MET A 199 -3.98 6.30 -7.61
C MET A 199 -3.95 6.41 -6.07
N LEU A 200 -3.24 7.42 -5.53
CA LEU A 200 -3.05 7.60 -4.08
C LEU A 200 -4.03 8.61 -3.47
N LEU A 201 -4.29 9.72 -4.15
CA LEU A 201 -5.10 10.84 -3.66
C LEU A 201 -6.51 10.90 -4.26
N GLY A 202 -6.76 10.19 -5.37
CA GLY A 202 -8.07 10.16 -6.02
C GLY A 202 -8.29 11.36 -6.95
N ALA A 203 -9.52 11.49 -7.42
CA ALA A 203 -9.95 12.66 -8.17
C ALA A 203 -10.27 13.83 -7.22
N GLN A 204 -10.49 15.01 -7.78
CA GLN A 204 -10.89 16.17 -6.99
C GLN A 204 -12.19 15.88 -6.22
N GLY A 205 -12.15 16.06 -4.89
CA GLY A 205 -13.28 15.79 -4.01
C GLY A 205 -13.24 14.42 -3.33
N ASP A 206 -12.37 13.51 -3.79
CA ASP A 206 -12.12 12.26 -3.09
C ASP A 206 -11.27 12.49 -1.83
N VAL A 207 -11.47 11.64 -0.83
CA VAL A 207 -10.65 11.64 0.39
C VAL A 207 -9.28 11.03 0.12
N PHE A 208 -9.25 9.90 -0.59
CA PHE A 208 -8.04 9.29 -1.12
C PHE A 208 -8.37 8.48 -2.37
N GLY A 209 -7.32 8.08 -3.10
CA GLY A 209 -7.40 7.24 -4.28
C GLY A 209 -7.63 5.76 -3.97
N PRO A 210 -7.80 4.92 -5.01
CA PRO A 210 -8.21 3.52 -4.87
C PRO A 210 -7.22 2.62 -4.12
N LEU A 211 -5.98 3.06 -3.93
CA LEU A 211 -4.90 2.31 -3.27
C LEU A 211 -4.77 2.60 -1.77
N ILE A 212 -5.47 3.62 -1.25
CA ILE A 212 -5.46 3.93 0.18
C ILE A 212 -6.82 3.58 0.77
N ARG A 213 -6.82 2.71 1.77
CA ARG A 213 -8.04 2.12 2.36
C ARG A 213 -7.94 1.99 3.86
N LYS A 214 -9.09 1.85 4.50
CA LYS A 214 -9.24 1.42 5.89
C LYS A 214 -9.03 -0.08 5.96
N TYR A 215 -8.21 -0.52 6.91
CA TYR A 215 -8.02 -1.91 7.26
C TYR A 215 -8.43 -2.10 8.72
N TYR A 216 -9.32 -3.08 8.96
CA TYR A 216 -9.75 -3.45 10.31
C TYR A 216 -8.97 -4.69 10.76
N PHE A 217 -7.77 -4.46 11.29
CA PHE A 217 -6.96 -5.53 11.88
C PHE A 217 -7.50 -5.92 13.25
N ASP A 218 -7.49 -7.22 13.54
CA ASP A 218 -7.63 -7.70 14.91
C ASP A 218 -6.28 -7.55 15.62
N THR A 219 -6.16 -6.54 16.47
CA THR A 219 -4.92 -6.25 17.22
C THR A 219 -4.77 -7.10 18.49
N ALA A 220 -5.78 -7.88 18.85
CA ALA A 220 -5.72 -8.82 19.98
C ALA A 220 -5.24 -10.21 19.55
N ALA A 221 -5.31 -10.53 18.27
CA ALA A 221 -4.79 -11.76 17.70
C ALA A 221 -3.40 -11.56 17.08
N GLY A 222 -2.55 -12.58 17.19
CA GLY A 222 -1.33 -12.64 16.37
C GLY A 222 -1.71 -12.55 14.90
N PHE A 223 -0.85 -11.93 14.08
CA PHE A 223 -1.09 -11.92 12.64
C PHE A 223 -1.22 -13.37 12.19
N PRO A 224 -2.30 -13.72 11.44
CA PRO A 224 -2.66 -15.12 11.21
C PRO A 224 -1.47 -15.93 10.68
N ALA A 225 -1.39 -17.19 11.12
CA ALA A 225 -0.25 -18.06 10.90
C ALA A 225 0.17 -18.09 9.41
N ILE A 226 1.48 -17.98 9.19
CA ILE A 226 2.12 -18.25 7.91
C ILE A 226 2.12 -19.76 7.71
N LEU A 227 1.14 -20.30 6.97
CA LEU A 227 1.17 -21.71 6.59
C LEU A 227 2.22 -21.90 5.50
N ARG A 228 3.38 -22.45 5.89
CA ARG A 228 4.39 -22.92 4.94
C ARG A 228 3.99 -24.31 4.49
N VAL A 229 3.29 -24.43 3.37
CA VAL A 229 3.12 -25.74 2.73
C VAL A 229 4.27 -25.90 1.75
N GLY A 230 5.22 -26.77 2.09
CA GLY A 230 6.37 -27.05 1.24
C GLY A 230 7.46 -27.89 1.91
N THR A 231 7.15 -29.17 2.18
CA THR A 231 8.12 -30.24 1.94
C THR A 231 7.38 -31.35 1.19
N GLY A 232 7.34 -31.25 -0.15
CA GLY A 232 7.79 -32.41 -0.93
C GLY A 232 9.31 -32.33 -0.85
N ASP A 233 10.03 -33.36 -0.42
CA ASP A 233 9.87 -34.77 -0.81
C ASP A 233 9.68 -35.75 0.36
#